data_AF-A0A9X3QTG8-F1
#
_entry.id   AF-A0A9X3QTG8-F1
#
_cell.length_a   1.000
_cell.length_b   1.000
_cell.length_c   1.000
_cell.angle_alpha   90.00
_cell.angle_beta   90.00
_cell.angle_gamma   90.00
#
_symmetry.space_group_name_H-M   'P 1'
#
loop_
_entity.id
_entity.type
_entity.pdbx_description
1 polymer ?
#
loop_
_entity_poly.entity_id
_entity_poly.type
_entity_poly.pdbx_seq_one_letter_code
_entity_poly.pdbx_strand_id
1 'polypeptide(L)'
;MKTVAFIGLGHMGLPMAANLVKAGYAVRGHDLSEACRAAAREAGIPVASDSAEAIETADVIITMLPKGEHVVSVYGDLVRKIPAGTLLIDCSTIDMESALKAHELAASARCPSVDAPVSGGTGGAAAGTLTFMCGGEAEAFSAAKPVLEAMGKKIVHCGKGGNGQAAKICNNMILGISMIAVSEAFVLGEKLGLSHQALFDVASTSSGQCWSLTTYCPVPGPVPTSPANKDYQPGFAAALMLKDLKLSQEAANGAGASTPLGAAAAALYENFVDEGSGGRDFSAIVEMLRGGEA
;
A
#
# COMPACT_ATOMS: atom_id res chain seq x y z
N MET A 1 -22.39 -17.24 5.48
CA MET A 1 -20.97 -17.11 5.08
C MET A 1 -20.93 -16.16 3.91
N LYS A 2 -20.18 -15.06 3.98
CA LYS A 2 -20.15 -14.07 2.88
C LYS A 2 -19.26 -14.57 1.74
N THR A 3 -19.71 -14.37 0.52
CA THR A 3 -18.92 -14.58 -0.70
C THR A 3 -18.14 -13.31 -1.02
N VAL A 4 -16.82 -13.44 -1.21
CA VAL A 4 -15.92 -12.33 -1.52
C VAL A 4 -15.34 -12.52 -2.91
N ALA A 5 -15.60 -11.59 -3.82
CA ALA A 5 -14.84 -11.48 -5.05
C ALA A 5 -13.57 -10.67 -4.79
N PHE A 6 -12.41 -11.16 -5.24
CA PHE A 6 -11.12 -10.48 -5.07
C PHE A 6 -10.50 -10.22 -6.43
N ILE A 7 -10.44 -8.96 -6.84
CA ILE A 7 -9.93 -8.53 -8.15
C ILE A 7 -8.55 -7.89 -7.97
N GLY A 8 -7.53 -8.53 -8.54
CA GLY A 8 -6.12 -8.21 -8.37
C GLY A 8 -5.45 -9.18 -7.41
N LEU A 9 -4.63 -10.07 -7.93
CA LEU A 9 -3.95 -11.16 -7.21
C LEU A 9 -2.42 -11.04 -7.33
N GLY A 10 -1.92 -9.80 -7.43
CA GLY A 10 -0.49 -9.50 -7.41
C GLY A 10 0.14 -9.66 -6.02
N HIS A 11 1.30 -9.05 -5.81
CA HIS A 11 2.11 -9.20 -4.58
C HIS A 11 1.36 -8.92 -3.26
N MET A 12 0.40 -7.99 -3.28
CA MET A 12 -0.44 -7.69 -2.12
C MET A 12 -1.74 -8.48 -2.13
N GLY A 13 -2.41 -8.55 -3.28
CA GLY A 13 -3.74 -9.16 -3.41
C GLY A 13 -3.74 -10.66 -3.13
N LEU A 14 -2.74 -11.40 -3.60
CA LEU A 14 -2.61 -12.85 -3.38
C LEU A 14 -2.60 -13.23 -1.88
N PRO A 15 -1.67 -12.73 -1.05
CA PRO A 15 -1.66 -13.07 0.37
C PRO A 15 -2.89 -12.55 1.12
N MET A 16 -3.47 -11.41 0.71
CA MET A 16 -4.72 -10.89 1.28
C MET A 16 -5.90 -11.84 1.03
N ALA A 17 -6.08 -12.27 -0.22
CA ALA A 17 -7.12 -13.23 -0.61
C ALA A 17 -6.93 -14.58 0.10
N ALA A 18 -5.70 -15.07 0.24
CA ALA A 18 -5.40 -16.30 0.95
C ALA A 18 -5.80 -16.21 2.44
N ASN A 19 -5.63 -15.06 3.08
CA ASN A 19 -6.04 -14.87 4.48
C ASN A 19 -7.56 -14.84 4.65
N LEU A 20 -8.31 -14.31 3.67
CA LEU A 20 -9.76 -14.43 3.65
C LEU A 20 -10.22 -15.89 3.56
N VAL A 21 -9.58 -16.71 2.71
CA VAL A 21 -9.87 -18.15 2.63
C VAL A 21 -9.60 -18.83 3.99
N LYS A 22 -8.45 -18.56 4.62
CA LYS A 22 -8.11 -19.10 5.95
C LYS A 22 -9.10 -18.68 7.04
N ALA A 23 -9.65 -17.47 6.95
CA ALA A 23 -10.67 -16.97 7.86
C ALA A 23 -12.08 -17.55 7.58
N GLY A 24 -12.22 -18.42 6.58
CA GLY A 24 -13.48 -19.10 6.27
C GLY A 24 -14.44 -18.30 5.39
N TYR A 25 -13.95 -17.31 4.62
CA TYR A 25 -14.76 -16.67 3.58
C TYR A 25 -14.77 -17.51 2.29
N ALA A 26 -15.87 -17.44 1.53
CA ALA A 26 -15.95 -18.05 0.21
C ALA A 26 -15.35 -17.08 -0.81
N VAL A 27 -14.06 -17.24 -1.12
CA VAL A 27 -13.33 -16.31 -2.00
C VAL A 27 -13.36 -16.79 -3.46
N ARG A 28 -13.60 -15.86 -4.39
CA ARG A 28 -13.39 -16.03 -5.83
C ARG A 28 -12.44 -14.95 -6.33
N GLY A 29 -11.24 -15.36 -6.75
CA GLY A 29 -10.20 -14.46 -7.22
C GLY A 29 -10.23 -14.26 -8.74
N HIS A 30 -9.83 -13.07 -9.21
CA HIS A 30 -9.51 -12.84 -10.61
C HIS A 30 -8.32 -11.87 -10.76
N ASP A 31 -7.49 -12.11 -11.77
CA ASP A 31 -6.40 -11.23 -12.19
C ASP A 31 -6.22 -11.36 -13.71
N LEU A 32 -5.69 -10.33 -14.37
CA LEU A 32 -5.40 -10.36 -15.81
C LEU A 32 -4.19 -11.27 -16.13
N SER A 33 -3.23 -11.37 -15.22
CA SER A 33 -2.01 -12.17 -15.35
C SER A 33 -2.28 -13.65 -15.07
N GLU A 34 -2.00 -14.52 -16.04
CA GLU A 34 -2.10 -15.98 -15.82
C GLU A 34 -1.13 -16.45 -14.73
N ALA A 35 0.04 -15.83 -14.59
CA ALA A 35 0.98 -16.17 -13.52
C ALA A 35 0.37 -15.89 -12.13
N CYS A 36 -0.33 -14.76 -11.96
CA CYS A 36 -1.03 -14.44 -10.71
C CYS A 36 -2.21 -15.39 -10.47
N ARG A 37 -2.97 -15.74 -11.52
CA ARG A 37 -4.05 -16.73 -11.44
C ARG A 37 -3.53 -18.12 -11.06
N ALA A 38 -2.42 -18.58 -11.63
CA ALA A 38 -1.79 -19.85 -11.29
C ALA A 38 -1.35 -19.89 -9.82
N ALA A 39 -0.63 -18.85 -9.36
CA ALA A 39 -0.21 -18.73 -7.97
C ALA A 39 -1.41 -18.71 -6.98
N ALA A 40 -2.52 -18.07 -7.37
CA ALA A 40 -3.73 -18.07 -6.55
C ALA A 40 -4.37 -19.47 -6.43
N ARG A 41 -4.40 -20.25 -7.52
CA ARG A 41 -4.87 -21.65 -7.48
C ARG A 41 -3.98 -22.50 -6.57
N GLU A 42 -2.66 -22.35 -6.65
CA GLU A 42 -1.70 -23.03 -5.76
C GLU A 42 -1.90 -22.64 -4.29
N ALA A 43 -2.28 -21.39 -4.02
CA ALA A 43 -2.62 -20.90 -2.69
C ALA A 43 -4.02 -21.32 -2.19
N GLY A 44 -4.75 -22.15 -2.95
CA GLY A 44 -6.08 -22.65 -2.58
C GLY A 44 -7.20 -21.63 -2.77
N ILE A 45 -6.96 -20.58 -3.57
CA ILE A 45 -7.99 -19.59 -3.91
C ILE A 45 -8.69 -20.05 -5.20
N PRO A 46 -10.02 -20.27 -5.19
CA PRO A 46 -10.79 -20.47 -6.41
C PRO A 46 -10.62 -19.27 -7.36
N VAL A 47 -10.22 -19.51 -8.60
CA VAL A 47 -9.97 -18.44 -9.60
C VAL A 47 -11.02 -18.50 -10.71
N ALA A 48 -11.71 -17.39 -10.92
CA ALA A 48 -12.67 -17.20 -12.00
C ALA A 48 -11.97 -16.90 -13.33
N SER A 49 -12.58 -17.32 -14.44
CA SER A 49 -12.07 -17.13 -15.80
C SER A 49 -12.05 -15.65 -16.21
N ASP A 50 -13.04 -14.88 -15.76
CA ASP A 50 -13.11 -13.43 -15.93
C ASP A 50 -13.67 -12.71 -14.69
N SER A 51 -13.68 -11.38 -14.74
CA SER A 51 -14.18 -10.56 -13.64
C SER A 51 -15.69 -10.65 -13.44
N ALA A 52 -16.48 -11.00 -14.46
CA ALA A 52 -17.93 -11.14 -14.35
C ALA A 52 -18.30 -12.43 -13.60
N GLU A 53 -17.58 -13.53 -13.86
CA GLU A 53 -17.71 -14.77 -13.09
C GLU A 53 -17.25 -14.57 -11.63
N ALA A 54 -16.18 -13.80 -11.41
CA ALA A 54 -15.66 -13.56 -10.06
C ALA A 54 -16.68 -12.89 -9.13
N ILE A 55 -17.44 -11.93 -9.67
CA ILE A 55 -18.42 -11.13 -8.91
C ILE A 55 -19.81 -11.75 -8.83
N GLU A 56 -20.05 -12.84 -9.56
CA GLU A 56 -21.34 -13.51 -9.55
C GLU A 56 -21.67 -13.95 -8.12
N THR A 57 -22.83 -13.53 -7.60
CA THR A 57 -23.30 -13.79 -6.22
C THR A 57 -22.38 -13.26 -5.10
N ALA A 58 -21.47 -12.33 -5.39
CA ALA A 58 -20.59 -11.76 -4.38
C ALA A 58 -21.36 -10.81 -3.43
N ASP A 59 -21.17 -11.00 -2.13
CA ASP A 59 -21.67 -10.06 -1.10
C ASP A 59 -20.71 -8.86 -0.95
N VAL A 60 -19.42 -9.11 -1.19
CA VAL A 60 -18.33 -8.16 -1.05
C VAL A 60 -17.40 -8.28 -2.26
N ILE A 61 -16.98 -7.15 -2.82
CA ILE A 61 -15.99 -7.11 -3.89
C ILE A 61 -14.82 -6.26 -3.40
N ILE A 62 -13.62 -6.86 -3.44
CA ILE A 62 -12.37 -6.21 -3.06
C ILE A 62 -11.51 -6.01 -4.30
N THR A 63 -11.01 -4.78 -4.50
CA THR A 63 -10.00 -4.46 -5.52
C THR A 63 -8.64 -4.20 -4.89
N MET A 64 -7.57 -4.72 -5.50
CA MET A 64 -6.18 -4.43 -5.13
C MET A 64 -5.34 -4.23 -6.40
N LEU A 65 -5.43 -3.04 -6.98
CA LEU A 65 -4.97 -2.74 -8.33
C LEU A 65 -3.83 -1.71 -8.36
N PRO A 66 -3.04 -1.65 -9.46
CA PRO A 66 -1.87 -0.78 -9.52
C PRO A 66 -2.16 0.73 -9.56
N LYS A 67 -3.28 1.17 -10.15
CA LYS A 67 -3.57 2.57 -10.52
C LYS A 67 -5.06 2.91 -10.45
N GLY A 68 -5.37 4.20 -10.29
CA GLY A 68 -6.73 4.75 -10.23
C GLY A 68 -7.56 4.45 -11.48
N GLU A 69 -6.98 4.64 -12.67
CA GLU A 69 -7.65 4.34 -13.94
C GLU A 69 -8.16 2.88 -14.03
N HIS A 70 -7.41 1.94 -13.46
CA HIS A 70 -7.82 0.53 -13.42
C HIS A 70 -9.00 0.32 -12.46
N VAL A 71 -8.98 0.96 -11.29
CA VAL A 71 -10.08 0.88 -10.31
C VAL A 71 -11.35 1.47 -10.90
N VAL A 72 -11.28 2.65 -11.51
CA VAL A 72 -12.43 3.32 -12.14
C VAL A 72 -12.98 2.49 -13.29
N SER A 73 -12.11 1.91 -14.14
CA SER A 73 -12.53 1.02 -15.22
C SER A 73 -13.27 -0.21 -14.68
N VAL A 74 -12.70 -0.89 -13.68
CA VAL A 74 -13.31 -2.06 -13.07
C VAL A 74 -14.65 -1.69 -12.44
N TYR A 75 -14.72 -0.65 -11.60
CA TYR A 75 -15.97 -0.23 -10.96
C TYR A 75 -17.03 0.16 -11.99
N GLY A 76 -16.66 0.86 -13.07
CA GLY A 76 -17.58 1.25 -14.14
C GLY A 76 -18.27 0.06 -14.82
N ASP A 77 -17.57 -1.07 -14.92
CA ASP A 77 -18.12 -2.32 -15.44
C ASP A 77 -18.90 -3.11 -14.38
N LEU A 78 -18.38 -3.18 -13.14
CA LEU A 78 -18.95 -3.94 -12.03
C LEU A 78 -20.34 -3.43 -11.64
N VAL A 79 -20.50 -2.12 -11.48
CA VAL A 79 -21.74 -1.51 -10.95
C VAL A 79 -22.98 -1.75 -11.81
N ARG A 80 -22.78 -2.20 -13.06
CA ARG A 80 -23.84 -2.59 -14.00
C ARG A 80 -24.29 -4.03 -13.85
N LYS A 81 -23.52 -4.87 -13.15
CA LYS A 81 -23.66 -6.33 -13.11
C LYS A 81 -23.98 -6.87 -11.72
N ILE A 82 -23.90 -6.04 -10.69
CA ILE A 82 -24.04 -6.44 -9.28
C ILE A 82 -25.36 -5.91 -8.69
N PRO A 83 -25.95 -6.62 -7.71
CA PRO A 83 -27.15 -6.14 -7.04
C PRO A 83 -26.83 -4.94 -6.13
N ALA A 84 -27.84 -4.08 -5.93
CA ALA A 84 -27.77 -3.02 -4.92
C ALA A 84 -27.47 -3.61 -3.53
N GLY A 85 -26.71 -2.87 -2.72
CA GLY A 85 -26.27 -3.32 -1.40
C GLY A 85 -25.00 -4.18 -1.39
N THR A 86 -24.45 -4.56 -2.55
CA THR A 86 -23.13 -5.21 -2.63
C THR A 86 -22.06 -4.28 -2.05
N LEU A 87 -21.24 -4.77 -1.13
CA LEU A 87 -20.19 -3.96 -0.50
C LEU A 87 -18.94 -3.90 -1.38
N LEU A 88 -18.51 -2.69 -1.74
CA LEU A 88 -17.30 -2.45 -2.52
C LEU A 88 -16.18 -1.95 -1.62
N ILE A 89 -15.00 -2.59 -1.68
CA ILE A 89 -13.82 -2.20 -0.89
C ILE A 89 -12.65 -2.04 -1.86
N ASP A 90 -12.15 -0.83 -2.04
CA ASP A 90 -10.92 -0.61 -2.79
C ASP A 90 -9.71 -0.51 -1.88
N CYS A 91 -8.84 -1.51 -1.90
CA CYS A 91 -7.61 -1.57 -1.12
C CYS A 91 -6.39 -0.99 -1.86
N SER A 92 -6.58 -0.56 -3.11
CA SER A 92 -5.54 0.06 -3.95
C SER A 92 -5.06 1.38 -3.34
N THR A 93 -3.80 1.75 -3.56
CA THR A 93 -3.36 3.14 -3.33
C THR A 93 -3.53 3.91 -4.64
N ILE A 94 -4.40 4.91 -4.68
CA ILE A 94 -4.73 5.66 -5.91
C ILE A 94 -4.88 7.16 -5.63
N ASP A 95 -4.98 7.96 -6.69
CA ASP A 95 -5.24 9.40 -6.59
C ASP A 95 -6.64 9.70 -6.03
N MET A 96 -6.77 10.89 -5.45
CA MET A 96 -8.00 11.33 -4.79
C MET A 96 -9.18 11.41 -5.77
N GLU A 97 -8.95 11.85 -7.01
CA GLU A 97 -9.98 11.97 -8.03
C GLU A 97 -10.57 10.60 -8.36
N SER A 98 -9.73 9.61 -8.65
CA SER A 98 -10.15 8.24 -8.95
C SER A 98 -10.85 7.58 -7.77
N ALA A 99 -10.41 7.81 -6.53
CA ALA A 99 -11.06 7.28 -5.34
C ALA A 99 -12.48 7.85 -5.16
N LEU A 100 -12.62 9.17 -5.28
CA LEU A 100 -13.94 9.82 -5.24
C LEU A 100 -14.82 9.32 -6.38
N LYS A 101 -14.25 9.14 -7.58
CA LYS A 101 -14.99 8.61 -8.72
C LYS A 101 -15.49 7.18 -8.49
N ALA A 102 -14.68 6.34 -7.85
CA ALA A 102 -15.08 4.99 -7.47
C ALA A 102 -16.28 5.01 -6.49
N HIS A 103 -16.26 5.89 -5.49
CA HIS A 103 -17.40 6.10 -4.59
C HIS A 103 -18.65 6.59 -5.32
N GLU A 104 -18.52 7.51 -6.27
CA GLU A 104 -19.66 7.96 -7.10
C GLU A 104 -20.28 6.81 -7.92
N LEU A 105 -19.43 5.98 -8.53
CA LEU A 105 -19.88 4.82 -9.30
C LEU A 105 -20.63 3.84 -8.40
N ALA A 106 -20.10 3.54 -7.23
CA ALA A 106 -20.75 2.67 -6.24
C ALA A 106 -22.11 3.22 -5.80
N ALA A 107 -22.18 4.51 -5.47
CA ALA A 107 -23.40 5.18 -5.07
C ALA A 107 -24.47 5.16 -6.17
N SER A 108 -24.08 5.30 -7.45
CA SER A 108 -25.01 5.25 -8.58
C SER A 108 -25.73 3.90 -8.72
N ALA A 109 -25.10 2.82 -8.24
CA ALA A 109 -25.68 1.48 -8.14
C ALA A 109 -26.25 1.13 -6.75
N ARG A 110 -26.37 2.11 -5.84
CA ARG A 110 -26.81 1.90 -4.45
C ARG A 110 -25.98 0.84 -3.71
N CYS A 111 -24.68 0.84 -3.96
CA CYS A 111 -23.72 -0.04 -3.30
C CYS A 111 -22.93 0.75 -2.25
N PRO A 112 -22.85 0.29 -0.99
CA PRO A 112 -21.94 0.88 -0.01
C PRO A 112 -20.49 0.66 -0.45
N SER A 113 -19.64 1.68 -0.27
CA SER A 113 -18.24 1.64 -0.67
C SER A 113 -17.29 2.14 0.41
N VAL A 114 -16.08 1.58 0.41
CA VAL A 114 -14.97 1.97 1.28
C VAL A 114 -13.68 2.02 0.47
N ASP A 115 -12.95 3.14 0.48
CA ASP A 115 -11.52 3.16 0.11
C ASP A 115 -10.72 2.76 1.34
N ALA A 116 -10.00 1.65 1.26
CA ALA A 116 -9.27 1.03 2.37
C ALA A 116 -7.80 0.72 2.00
N PRO A 117 -7.00 1.69 1.53
CA PRO A 117 -5.59 1.46 1.26
C PRO A 117 -4.85 0.91 2.47
N VAL A 118 -3.76 0.19 2.20
CA VAL A 118 -3.07 -0.64 3.19
C VAL A 118 -1.66 -0.17 3.49
N SER A 119 -1.18 -0.47 4.70
CA SER A 119 0.23 -0.36 5.11
C SER A 119 0.70 -1.65 5.79
N GLY A 120 1.99 -1.98 5.63
CA GLY A 120 2.61 -3.20 6.18
C GLY A 120 3.38 -4.06 5.16
N GLY A 121 3.34 -3.72 3.88
CA GLY A 121 4.06 -4.44 2.82
C GLY A 121 3.62 -5.89 2.62
N THR A 122 4.36 -6.64 1.82
CA THR A 122 4.06 -8.05 1.50
C THR A 122 4.16 -8.96 2.72
N GLY A 123 5.11 -8.70 3.62
CA GLY A 123 5.23 -9.41 4.89
C GLY A 123 3.99 -9.23 5.79
N GLY A 124 3.51 -8.00 5.92
CA GLY A 124 2.28 -7.70 6.66
C GLY A 124 1.04 -8.32 6.03
N ALA A 125 0.96 -8.31 4.69
CA ALA A 125 -0.12 -8.94 3.94
C ALA A 125 -0.16 -10.45 4.17
N ALA A 126 0.98 -11.14 4.05
CA ALA A 126 1.07 -12.58 4.28
C ALA A 126 0.73 -12.95 5.74
N ALA A 127 1.17 -12.15 6.70
CA ALA A 127 0.93 -12.37 8.12
C ALA A 127 -0.49 -11.98 8.59
N GLY A 128 -1.31 -11.34 7.75
CA GLY A 128 -2.63 -10.84 8.16
C GLY A 128 -2.54 -9.69 9.19
N THR A 129 -1.50 -8.87 9.10
CA THR A 129 -1.19 -7.81 10.08
C THR A 129 -1.22 -6.40 9.49
N LEU A 130 -1.80 -6.26 8.28
CA LEU A 130 -1.95 -4.96 7.64
C LEU A 130 -2.68 -3.94 8.51
N THR A 131 -2.34 -2.67 8.30
CA THR A 131 -3.15 -1.54 8.74
C THR A 131 -4.00 -1.07 7.56
N PHE A 132 -5.32 -1.02 7.75
CA PHE A 132 -6.27 -0.47 6.80
C PHE A 132 -6.68 0.95 7.23
N MET A 133 -6.62 1.89 6.29
CA MET A 133 -7.04 3.28 6.46
C MET A 133 -8.32 3.47 5.64
N CYS A 134 -9.47 3.55 6.30
CA CYS A 134 -10.77 3.40 5.65
C CYS A 134 -11.50 4.73 5.51
N GLY A 135 -11.79 5.17 4.29
CA GLY A 135 -12.73 6.24 3.97
C GLY A 135 -14.07 5.67 3.49
N GLY A 136 -15.18 6.21 4.00
CA GLY A 136 -16.54 5.80 3.63
C GLY A 136 -17.56 6.16 4.72
N GLU A 137 -18.85 6.04 4.42
CA GLU A 137 -19.89 6.24 5.43
C GLU A 137 -19.77 5.23 6.58
N ALA A 138 -20.20 5.60 7.79
CA ALA A 138 -20.00 4.81 9.00
C ALA A 138 -20.62 3.41 8.91
N GLU A 139 -21.75 3.28 8.23
CA GLU A 139 -22.44 2.02 7.97
C GLU A 139 -21.64 1.13 7.01
N ALA A 140 -21.09 1.71 5.93
CA ALA A 140 -20.24 0.99 4.99
C ALA A 140 -18.94 0.51 5.65
N PHE A 141 -18.31 1.37 6.45
CA PHE A 141 -17.15 1.01 7.26
C PHE A 141 -17.48 -0.14 8.24
N SER A 142 -18.60 -0.05 8.95
CA SER A 142 -19.04 -1.10 9.89
C SER A 142 -19.27 -2.44 9.19
N ALA A 143 -19.79 -2.43 7.96
CA ALA A 143 -19.98 -3.62 7.14
C ALA A 143 -18.67 -4.21 6.60
N ALA A 144 -17.68 -3.36 6.30
CA ALA A 144 -16.37 -3.74 5.78
C ALA A 144 -15.44 -4.28 6.88
N LYS A 145 -15.51 -3.71 8.09
CA LYS A 145 -14.57 -3.99 9.18
C LYS A 145 -14.33 -5.48 9.45
N PRO A 146 -15.35 -6.37 9.57
CA PRO A 146 -15.11 -7.80 9.81
C PRO A 146 -14.33 -8.49 8.68
N VAL A 147 -14.51 -8.05 7.42
CA VAL A 147 -13.78 -8.59 6.27
C VAL A 147 -12.33 -8.11 6.29
N LEU A 148 -12.10 -6.85 6.67
CA LEU A 148 -10.76 -6.26 6.76
C LEU A 148 -9.96 -6.86 7.94
N GLU A 149 -10.61 -7.19 9.06
CA GLU A 149 -9.99 -7.84 10.22
C GLU A 149 -9.43 -9.24 9.92
N ALA A 150 -9.90 -9.91 8.86
CA ALA A 150 -9.33 -11.17 8.39
C ALA A 150 -7.99 -11.00 7.66
N MET A 151 -7.66 -9.79 7.22
CA MET A 151 -6.44 -9.48 6.45
C MET A 151 -5.50 -8.53 7.18
N GLY A 152 -5.93 -7.96 8.31
CA GLY A 152 -5.19 -6.92 9.01
C GLY A 152 -5.45 -6.88 10.50
N LYS A 153 -4.53 -6.23 11.21
CA LYS A 153 -4.55 -6.11 12.67
C LYS A 153 -5.11 -4.77 13.15
N LYS A 154 -5.05 -3.72 12.33
CA LYS A 154 -5.52 -2.39 12.69
C LYS A 154 -6.40 -1.81 11.59
N ILE A 155 -7.65 -1.55 11.91
CA ILE A 155 -8.64 -1.03 10.97
C ILE A 155 -9.10 0.33 11.48
N VAL A 156 -8.79 1.40 10.75
CA VAL A 156 -9.02 2.79 11.20
C VAL A 156 -10.03 3.45 10.27
N HIS A 157 -11.12 4.00 10.84
CA HIS A 157 -12.05 4.84 10.09
C HIS A 157 -11.49 6.26 10.01
N CYS A 158 -11.12 6.68 8.81
CA CYS A 158 -10.49 7.97 8.51
C CYS A 158 -11.52 9.06 8.15
N GLY A 159 -12.81 8.71 8.06
CA GLY A 159 -13.90 9.63 7.75
C GLY A 159 -14.59 9.25 6.44
N LYS A 160 -15.01 10.26 5.67
CA LYS A 160 -15.80 10.08 4.44
C LYS A 160 -14.98 9.43 3.31
N GLY A 161 -15.65 9.08 2.21
CA GLY A 161 -14.99 8.53 1.02
C GLY A 161 -13.83 9.41 0.55
N GLY A 162 -12.70 8.79 0.25
CA GLY A 162 -11.43 9.42 -0.10
C GLY A 162 -10.49 9.64 1.09
N ASN A 163 -10.99 9.69 2.33
CA ASN A 163 -10.14 9.95 3.50
C ASN A 163 -9.17 8.81 3.82
N GLY A 164 -9.44 7.58 3.36
CA GLY A 164 -8.51 6.47 3.47
C GLY A 164 -7.26 6.73 2.62
N GLN A 165 -7.45 7.14 1.38
CA GLN A 165 -6.36 7.58 0.49
C GLN A 165 -5.61 8.78 1.06
N ALA A 166 -6.32 9.79 1.55
CA ALA A 166 -5.70 10.97 2.17
C ALA A 166 -4.80 10.60 3.36
N ALA A 167 -5.26 9.71 4.23
CA ALA A 167 -4.45 9.21 5.36
C ALA A 167 -3.21 8.44 4.86
N LYS A 168 -3.38 7.59 3.84
CA LYS A 168 -2.30 6.79 3.26
C LYS A 168 -1.20 7.66 2.64
N ILE A 169 -1.54 8.63 1.80
CA ILE A 169 -0.55 9.47 1.11
C ILE A 169 0.18 10.39 2.09
N CYS A 170 -0.51 10.91 3.12
CA CYS A 170 0.14 11.66 4.20
C CYS A 170 1.15 10.79 4.98
N ASN A 171 0.75 9.56 5.34
CA ASN A 171 1.65 8.62 6.02
C ASN A 171 2.87 8.28 5.16
N ASN A 172 2.67 8.01 3.87
CA ASN A 172 3.76 7.61 2.99
C ASN A 172 4.68 8.79 2.60
N MET A 173 4.17 10.03 2.58
CA MET A 173 5.01 11.22 2.50
C MET A 173 5.94 11.34 3.72
N ILE A 174 5.41 11.18 4.94
CA ILE A 174 6.22 11.13 6.17
C ILE A 174 7.27 10.01 6.08
N LEU A 175 6.89 8.84 5.58
CA LEU A 175 7.79 7.70 5.43
C LEU A 175 8.93 8.00 4.45
N GLY A 176 8.64 8.55 3.27
CA GLY A 176 9.66 8.92 2.29
C GLY A 176 10.64 9.96 2.83
N ILE A 177 10.12 11.03 3.45
CA ILE A 177 10.96 12.08 4.06
C ILE A 177 11.84 11.49 5.17
N SER A 178 11.26 10.73 6.09
CA SER A 178 12.01 10.18 7.22
C SER A 178 13.05 9.16 6.79
N MET A 179 12.81 8.37 5.73
CA MET A 179 13.82 7.46 5.20
C MET A 179 15.02 8.21 4.63
N ILE A 180 14.79 9.28 3.87
CA ILE A 180 15.86 10.14 3.36
C ILE A 180 16.64 10.77 4.52
N ALA A 181 15.95 11.38 5.47
CA ALA A 181 16.60 12.02 6.63
C ALA A 181 17.44 11.04 7.46
N VAL A 182 16.94 9.82 7.69
CA VAL A 182 17.70 8.76 8.38
C VAL A 182 18.91 8.34 7.55
N SER A 183 18.75 8.18 6.24
CA SER A 183 19.84 7.83 5.31
C SER A 183 20.94 8.90 5.30
N GLU A 184 20.58 10.18 5.22
CA GLU A 184 21.50 11.31 5.33
C GLU A 184 22.26 11.30 6.66
N ALA A 185 21.56 11.04 7.76
CA ALA A 185 22.17 10.98 9.09
C ALA A 185 23.18 9.83 9.21
N PHE A 186 22.90 8.65 8.66
CA PHE A 186 23.86 7.54 8.63
C PHE A 186 25.08 7.86 7.77
N VAL A 187 24.89 8.40 6.56
CA VAL A 187 26.00 8.80 5.69
C VAL A 187 26.86 9.89 6.34
N LEU A 188 26.24 10.87 7.00
CA LEU A 188 26.98 11.89 7.76
C LEU A 188 27.74 11.27 8.93
N GLY A 189 27.10 10.37 9.68
CA GLY A 189 27.72 9.64 10.78
C GLY A 189 28.96 8.88 10.35
N GLU A 190 28.91 8.16 9.22
CA GLU A 190 30.05 7.49 8.60
C GLU A 190 31.22 8.47 8.36
N LYS A 191 30.93 9.63 7.75
CA LYS A 191 31.96 10.66 7.45
C LYS A 191 32.53 11.34 8.69
N LEU A 192 31.78 11.35 9.79
CA LEU A 192 32.22 11.86 11.10
C LEU A 192 32.92 10.78 11.95
N GLY A 193 33.04 9.54 11.45
CA GLY A 193 33.72 8.44 12.15
C GLY A 193 32.85 7.67 13.14
N LEU A 194 31.52 7.82 13.08
CA LEU A 194 30.60 6.99 13.85
C LEU A 194 30.36 5.65 13.16
N SER A 195 30.28 4.58 13.97
CA SER A 195 29.75 3.31 13.47
C SER A 195 28.23 3.38 13.31
N HIS A 196 27.68 2.56 12.42
CA HIS A 196 26.22 2.43 12.27
C HIS A 196 25.54 2.08 13.58
N GLN A 197 26.13 1.15 14.35
CA GLN A 197 25.57 0.74 15.64
C GLN A 197 25.55 1.90 16.65
N ALA A 198 26.64 2.67 16.76
CA ALA A 198 26.69 3.78 17.69
C ALA A 198 25.64 4.86 17.38
N LEU A 199 25.45 5.21 16.10
CA LEU A 199 24.39 6.15 15.71
C LEU A 199 22.99 5.55 15.96
N PHE A 200 22.78 4.28 15.64
CA PHE A 200 21.51 3.61 15.88
C PHE A 200 21.16 3.58 17.37
N ASP A 201 22.08 3.20 18.26
CA ASP A 201 21.85 3.10 19.70
C ASP A 201 21.39 4.44 20.29
N VAL A 202 22.01 5.54 19.85
CA VAL A 202 21.63 6.89 20.28
C VAL A 202 20.29 7.31 19.66
N ALA A 203 20.16 7.25 18.34
CA ALA A 203 19.02 7.83 17.64
C ALA A 203 17.72 7.03 17.84
N SER A 204 17.80 5.71 18.02
CA SER A 204 16.64 4.82 18.21
C SER A 204 15.90 5.03 19.54
N THR A 205 16.56 5.66 20.50
CA THR A 205 16.02 5.96 21.84
C THR A 205 15.89 7.46 22.11
N SER A 206 16.26 8.30 21.14
CA SER A 206 16.22 9.76 21.23
C SER A 206 15.11 10.36 20.38
N SER A 207 15.04 11.69 20.31
CA SER A 207 14.00 12.43 19.56
C SER A 207 14.05 12.25 18.04
N GLY A 208 15.15 11.70 17.50
CA GLY A 208 15.27 11.36 16.07
C GLY A 208 14.58 10.04 15.69
N GLN A 209 13.96 9.34 16.65
CA GLN A 209 13.36 8.04 16.43
C GLN A 209 12.21 8.11 15.41
N CYS A 210 12.24 7.19 14.44
CA CYS A 210 11.14 6.91 13.54
C CYS A 210 11.20 5.46 13.06
N TRP A 211 10.16 5.01 12.36
CA TRP A 211 10.08 3.62 11.86
C TRP A 211 11.22 3.27 10.89
N SER A 212 11.59 4.20 10.01
CA SER A 212 12.72 4.07 9.07
C SER A 212 14.05 3.85 9.79
N LEU A 213 14.19 4.31 11.03
CA LEU A 213 15.35 4.04 11.85
C LEU A 213 15.23 2.70 12.58
N THR A 214 14.19 2.48 13.37
CA THR A 214 14.15 1.39 14.36
C THR A 214 13.71 0.04 13.82
N THR A 215 12.97 0.04 12.71
CA THR A 215 12.42 -1.18 12.10
C THR A 215 12.97 -1.42 10.71
N TYR A 216 13.36 -0.36 10.03
CA TYR A 216 13.70 -0.38 8.61
C TYR A 216 15.03 0.31 8.31
N CYS A 217 15.98 0.16 9.24
CA CYS A 217 17.27 0.83 9.19
C CYS A 217 17.93 0.66 7.80
N PRO A 218 18.34 1.77 7.15
CA PRO A 218 18.82 1.74 5.77
C PRO A 218 20.26 1.24 5.65
N VAL A 219 20.96 0.99 6.76
CA VAL A 219 22.31 0.43 6.76
C VAL A 219 22.32 -1.00 7.31
N PRO A 220 23.22 -1.88 6.81
CA PRO A 220 23.31 -3.25 7.30
C PRO A 220 23.80 -3.29 8.76
N GLY A 221 23.33 -4.27 9.53
CA GLY A 221 23.74 -4.50 10.91
C GLY A 221 22.64 -4.21 11.95
N PRO A 222 22.34 -2.94 12.28
CA PRO A 222 21.55 -2.60 13.47
C PRO A 222 20.15 -3.24 13.53
N VAL A 223 19.52 -3.45 12.38
CA VAL A 223 18.23 -4.13 12.27
C VAL A 223 18.38 -5.32 11.31
N PRO A 224 18.69 -6.53 11.78
CA PRO A 224 19.01 -7.68 10.91
C PRO A 224 17.91 -8.07 9.92
N THR A 225 16.66 -7.71 10.21
CA THR A 225 15.51 -7.99 9.35
C THR A 225 15.29 -6.94 8.26
N SER A 226 16.00 -5.81 8.28
CA SER A 226 15.80 -4.74 7.30
C SER A 226 16.35 -5.13 5.91
N PRO A 227 15.81 -4.56 4.81
CA PRO A 227 16.29 -4.84 3.45
C PRO A 227 17.77 -4.56 3.22
N ALA A 228 18.37 -3.64 3.99
CA ALA A 228 19.80 -3.32 3.89
C ALA A 228 20.71 -4.54 4.14
N ASN A 229 20.22 -5.58 4.82
CA ASN A 229 20.94 -6.84 5.07
C ASN A 229 20.70 -7.91 3.99
N LYS A 230 19.95 -7.58 2.93
CA LYS A 230 19.56 -8.49 1.84
C LYS A 230 19.71 -7.81 0.49
N ASP A 231 20.80 -7.06 0.31
CA ASP A 231 21.12 -6.32 -0.91
C ASP A 231 19.98 -5.41 -1.40
N TYR A 232 19.18 -4.91 -0.45
CA TYR A 232 17.99 -4.10 -0.71
C TYR A 232 16.98 -4.77 -1.66
N GLN A 233 16.84 -6.10 -1.56
CA GLN A 233 15.67 -6.79 -2.12
C GLN A 233 14.40 -6.15 -1.54
N PRO A 234 13.43 -5.78 -2.40
CA PRO A 234 12.35 -4.89 -2.00
C PRO A 234 11.40 -5.56 -1.00
N GLY A 235 11.24 -4.95 0.17
CA GLY A 235 10.02 -5.07 0.95
C GLY A 235 8.99 -4.04 0.48
N PHE A 236 9.46 -2.82 0.17
CA PHE A 236 8.69 -1.78 -0.51
C PHE A 236 9.56 -1.10 -1.57
N ALA A 237 9.26 -1.37 -2.85
CA ALA A 237 10.10 -0.93 -3.96
C ALA A 237 10.15 0.61 -4.09
N ALA A 238 11.30 1.14 -4.51
CA ALA A 238 11.52 2.57 -4.70
C ALA A 238 10.54 3.19 -5.71
N ALA A 239 10.21 2.48 -6.80
CA ALA A 239 9.19 2.92 -7.75
C ALA A 239 7.78 3.06 -7.11
N LEU A 240 7.46 2.24 -6.10
CA LEU A 240 6.19 2.37 -5.36
C LEU A 240 6.23 3.54 -4.38
N MET A 241 7.37 3.78 -3.73
CA MET A 241 7.55 4.98 -2.90
C MET A 241 7.43 6.26 -3.74
N LEU A 242 8.08 6.31 -4.91
CA LEU A 242 7.98 7.44 -5.84
C LEU A 242 6.54 7.67 -6.27
N LYS A 243 5.80 6.60 -6.64
CA LYS A 243 4.38 6.70 -6.96
C LYS A 243 3.60 7.37 -5.83
N ASP A 244 3.75 6.89 -4.59
CA ASP A 244 3.00 7.41 -3.45
C ASP A 244 3.39 8.86 -3.11
N LEU A 245 4.66 9.23 -3.30
CA LEU A 245 5.11 10.62 -3.17
C LEU A 245 4.50 11.50 -4.25
N LYS A 246 4.43 11.07 -5.51
CA LYS A 246 3.74 11.81 -6.58
C LYS A 246 2.26 12.03 -6.25
N LEU A 247 1.56 11.01 -5.78
CA LEU A 247 0.16 11.13 -5.32
C LEU A 247 0.03 12.14 -4.16
N SER A 248 0.98 12.15 -3.23
CA SER A 248 0.98 13.14 -2.14
C SER A 248 1.15 14.58 -2.65
N GLN A 249 1.98 14.79 -3.68
CA GLN A 249 2.20 16.12 -4.27
C GLN A 249 1.01 16.57 -5.12
N GLU A 250 0.37 15.66 -5.86
CA GLU A 250 -0.90 15.94 -6.55
C GLU A 250 -1.99 16.38 -5.57
N ALA A 251 -2.14 15.66 -4.45
CA ALA A 251 -3.10 16.02 -3.42
C ALA A 251 -2.76 17.35 -2.73
N ALA A 252 -1.48 17.62 -2.45
CA ALA A 252 -1.04 18.89 -1.88
C ALA A 252 -1.37 20.06 -2.80
N ASN A 253 -1.12 19.93 -4.11
CA ASN A 253 -1.47 20.92 -5.11
C ASN A 253 -2.98 21.16 -5.18
N GLY A 254 -3.78 20.08 -5.20
CA GLY A 254 -5.25 20.18 -5.21
C GLY A 254 -5.83 20.84 -3.95
N ALA A 255 -5.19 20.65 -2.79
CA ALA A 255 -5.62 21.22 -1.52
C ALA A 255 -5.02 22.60 -1.20
N GLY A 256 -4.06 23.09 -2.00
CA GLY A 256 -3.31 24.31 -1.70
C GLY A 256 -2.38 24.19 -0.47
N ALA A 257 -1.92 22.97 -0.16
CA ALA A 257 -1.04 22.70 0.97
C ALA A 257 0.45 22.84 0.57
N SER A 258 1.27 23.45 1.44
CA SER A 258 2.71 23.55 1.23
C SER A 258 3.43 22.34 1.83
N THR A 259 4.07 21.53 0.97
CA THR A 259 4.80 20.30 1.36
C THR A 259 6.25 20.31 0.86
N PRO A 260 7.08 21.31 1.24
CA PRO A 260 8.41 21.50 0.65
C PRO A 260 9.33 20.27 0.82
N LEU A 261 9.30 19.61 1.97
CA LEU A 261 10.07 18.38 2.20
C LEU A 261 9.51 17.19 1.42
N GLY A 262 8.19 17.12 1.24
CA GLY A 262 7.55 16.09 0.41
C GLY A 262 7.92 16.22 -1.06
N ALA A 263 7.94 17.45 -1.57
CA ALA A 263 8.37 17.76 -2.94
C ALA A 263 9.85 17.42 -3.15
N ALA A 264 10.71 17.76 -2.20
CA ALA A 264 12.12 17.39 -2.24
C ALA A 264 12.32 15.87 -2.20
N ALA A 265 11.58 15.16 -1.34
CA ALA A 265 11.61 13.70 -1.28
C ALA A 265 11.15 13.06 -2.60
N ALA A 266 10.09 13.59 -3.22
CA ALA A 266 9.61 13.12 -4.52
C ALA A 266 10.70 13.24 -5.60
N ALA A 267 11.37 14.40 -5.67
CA ALA A 267 12.45 14.64 -6.63
C ALA A 267 13.66 13.71 -6.40
N LEU A 268 14.04 13.47 -5.15
CA LEU A 268 15.14 12.56 -4.82
C LEU A 268 14.82 11.10 -5.21
N TYR A 269 13.60 10.64 -4.93
CA TYR A 269 13.16 9.31 -5.36
C TYR A 269 12.99 9.22 -6.88
N GLU A 270 12.63 10.31 -7.56
CA GLU A 270 12.58 10.35 -9.03
C GLU A 270 13.97 10.11 -9.63
N ASN A 271 14.96 10.88 -9.20
CA ASN A 271 16.35 10.67 -9.61
C ASN A 271 16.83 9.24 -9.32
N PHE A 272 16.54 8.73 -8.12
CA PHE A 272 16.93 7.37 -7.74
C PHE A 272 16.32 6.28 -8.63
N VAL A 273 15.05 6.45 -9.02
CA VAL A 273 14.35 5.53 -9.92
C VAL A 273 14.87 5.65 -11.35
N ASP A 274 15.11 6.87 -11.82
CA ASP A 274 15.62 7.16 -13.18
C ASP A 274 17.05 6.61 -13.38
N GLU A 275 17.84 6.54 -12.32
CA GLU A 275 19.14 5.85 -12.28
C GLU A 275 19.05 4.30 -12.30
N GLY A 276 17.83 3.75 -12.44
CA GLY A 276 17.60 2.32 -12.59
C GLY A 276 17.33 1.56 -11.28
N SER A 277 17.23 2.26 -10.14
CA SER A 277 17.01 1.61 -8.83
C SER A 277 15.54 1.39 -8.48
N GLY A 278 14.61 1.57 -9.42
CA GLY A 278 13.17 1.46 -9.16
C GLY A 278 12.70 0.10 -8.62
N GLY A 279 13.40 -0.99 -8.99
CA GLY A 279 13.12 -2.35 -8.49
C GLY A 279 13.74 -2.68 -7.13
N ARG A 280 14.59 -1.82 -6.59
CA ARG A 280 15.23 -2.00 -5.27
C ARG A 280 14.33 -1.47 -4.17
N ASP A 281 14.62 -1.85 -2.94
CA ASP A 281 13.92 -1.31 -1.78
C ASP A 281 14.11 0.21 -1.65
N PHE A 282 13.09 0.94 -1.20
CA PHE A 282 13.14 2.40 -1.05
C PHE A 282 14.20 2.89 -0.05
N SER A 283 14.67 2.02 0.87
CA SER A 283 15.78 2.33 1.78
C SER A 283 17.16 2.37 1.08
N ALA A 284 17.28 1.82 -0.13
CA ALA A 284 18.52 1.84 -0.92
C ALA A 284 18.94 3.24 -1.37
N ILE A 285 18.08 4.25 -1.19
CA ILE A 285 18.42 5.66 -1.45
C ILE A 285 19.65 6.13 -0.65
N VAL A 286 19.98 5.46 0.47
CA VAL A 286 21.21 5.70 1.22
C VAL A 286 22.47 5.52 0.37
N GLU A 287 22.47 4.60 -0.60
CA GLU A 287 23.62 4.37 -1.47
C GLU A 287 23.80 5.51 -2.48
N MET A 288 22.70 6.03 -3.02
CA MET A 288 22.73 7.24 -3.85
C MET A 288 23.29 8.43 -3.06
N LEU A 289 22.88 8.59 -1.80
CA LEU A 289 23.33 9.68 -0.91
C LEU A 289 24.79 9.54 -0.45
N ARG A 290 25.34 8.32 -0.40
CA ARG A 290 26.75 8.10 -0.07
C ARG A 290 27.69 8.73 -1.12
N GLY A 291 27.19 8.94 -2.34
CA GLY A 291 27.96 9.34 -3.52
C GLY A 291 28.60 8.10 -4.11
N GLY A 292 28.13 7.69 -5.29
CA GLY A 292 28.47 6.40 -5.88
C GLY A 292 29.97 6.15 -6.01
N GLU A 293 30.44 5.15 -5.30
CA GLU A 293 31.43 4.14 -5.71
C GLU A 293 31.15 2.91 -4.83
N ALA A 294 30.66 1.84 -5.47
CA ALA A 294 30.63 0.50 -4.88
C ALA A 294 32.00 -0.15 -5.02
#